data_AF-A0A926RYB8-F1
#
_entry.id   AF-A0A926RYB8-F1
#
_cell.length_a   1.000
_cell.length_b   1.000
_cell.length_c   1.000
_cell.angle_alpha   90.00
_cell.angle_beta   90.00
_cell.angle_gamma   90.00
#
_symmetry.space_group_name_H-M   'P 1'
#
loop_
_entity.id
_entity.type
_entity.pdbx_description
1 polymer ?
#
loop_
_entity_poly.entity_id
_entity_poly.type
_entity_poly.pdbx_seq_one_letter_code
_entity_poly.pdbx_strand_id
1 'polypeptide(L)' 'MEQILFLISMASLGISVIIFIAKVLSGGLGEAFKLSNKSTQTMFGIFLLYVITFAGFLFISN' A
#
# COMPACT_ATOMS: atom_id res chain seq x y z
N MET A 1 -3.74 -8.76 -19.13
CA MET A 1 -4.47 -8.47 -17.88
C MET A 1 -3.56 -8.65 -16.67
N GLU A 2 -2.80 -9.74 -16.60
CA GLU A 2 -1.78 -9.98 -15.56
C GLU A 2 -0.76 -8.85 -15.40
N GLN A 3 -0.10 -8.41 -16.47
CA GLN A 3 0.91 -7.36 -16.40
C GLN A 3 0.37 -6.03 -15.83
N ILE A 4 -0.90 -5.72 -16.11
CA ILE A 4 -1.56 -4.51 -15.59
C ILE A 4 -1.81 -4.66 -14.09
N LEU A 5 -2.33 -5.81 -13.64
CA LEU A 5 -2.55 -6.09 -12.22
C LEU A 5 -1.22 -6.10 -11.44
N PHE A 6 -0.19 -6.70 -12.02
CA PHE A 6 1.16 -6.68 -11.45
C PHE A 6 1.68 -5.25 -11.30
N LEU A 7 1.59 -4.42 -12.36
CA LEU A 7 2.03 -3.03 -12.32
C LEU A 7 1.28 -2.21 -11.26
N ILE A 8 -0.05 -2.34 -11.21
CA ILE A 8 -0.89 -1.64 -10.22
C ILE A 8 -0.52 -2.08 -8.79
N SER A 9 -0.27 -3.37 -8.59
CA SER A 9 0.11 -3.91 -7.28
C SER A 9 1.46 -3.34 -6.82
N MET A 10 2.48 -3.33 -7.70
CA MET A 10 3.80 -2.81 -7.38
C MET A 10 3.77 -1.30 -7.14
N ALA A 11 3.00 -0.54 -7.94
CA ALA A 11 2.82 0.90 -7.73
C ALA A 11 2.14 1.18 -6.38
N SER A 12 1.09 0.43 -6.04
CA SER A 12 0.38 0.56 -4.77
C SER A 12 1.30 0.25 -3.59
N LEU A 13 2.10 -0.82 -3.67
CA LEU A 13 3.09 -1.15 -2.66
C LEU A 13 4.12 -0.02 -2.49
N GLY A 14 4.69 0.46 -3.58
CA GLY A 14 5.67 1.55 -3.57
C GLY A 14 5.12 2.83 -2.91
N ILE A 15 3.92 3.26 -3.29
CA ILE A 15 3.28 4.45 -2.71
C ILE A 15 3.00 4.24 -1.22
N SER A 16 2.50 3.07 -0.81
CA SER A 16 2.25 2.77 0.60
C SER A 16 3.52 2.82 1.43
N VAL A 17 4.62 2.25 0.94
CA VAL A 17 5.94 2.27 1.60
C VAL A 17 6.48 3.69 1.70
N ILE A 18 6.36 4.51 0.65
CA ILE A 18 6.81 5.92 0.69
C ILE A 18 6.04 6.69 1.76
N ILE A 19 4.72 6.53 1.83
CA ILE A 19 3.90 7.19 2.85
C ILE A 19 4.32 6.69 4.23
N PHE A 20 4.47 5.38 4.42
CA PHE A 20 4.92 4.80 5.69
C PHE A 20 6.25 5.41 6.16
N ILE A 21 7.27 5.43 5.29
CA ILE A 21 8.57 6.02 5.61
C ILE A 21 8.44 7.50 5.94
N ALA A 22 7.67 8.27 5.15
CA ALA A 22 7.45 9.68 5.42
C ALA A 22 6.83 9.90 6.81
N LYS A 23 5.84 9.09 7.22
CA LYS A 23 5.24 9.18 8.56
C LYS A 23 6.21 8.79 9.67
N VAL A 24 7.02 7.75 9.46
CA VAL A 24 8.05 7.33 10.41
C VAL A 24 9.08 8.44 10.60
N LEU A 25 9.50 9.11 9.52
CA LEU A 25 10.43 10.23 9.59
C LEU A 25 9.82 11.47 10.25
N SER A 26 8.53 11.73 10.04
CA SER A 26 7.88 12.93 10.58
C SER A 26 7.46 12.83 12.05
N GLY A 27 7.10 11.63 12.51
CA GLY A 27 6.48 11.43 13.84
C GLY A 27 6.83 10.11 14.52
N GLY A 28 7.80 9.37 13.99
CA GLY A 28 8.20 8.05 14.50
C GLY A 28 7.18 6.95 14.21
N LEU A 29 7.45 5.76 14.74
CA LEU A 29 6.57 4.59 14.53
C LEU A 29 5.15 4.81 15.07
N GLY A 30 4.99 5.47 16.22
CA GLY A 30 3.67 5.67 16.84
C GLY A 30 2.70 6.43 15.93
N GLU A 31 3.20 7.41 15.18
CA GLU A 31 2.38 8.21 14.27
C GLU A 31 2.12 7.53 12.92
N ALA A 32 3.01 6.61 12.50
CA ALA A 32 2.80 5.79 11.32
C ALA A 32 1.59 4.85 11.47
N PHE A 33 1.36 4.33 12.68
CA PHE A 33 0.24 3.41 13.00
C PHE A 33 -1.00 4.09 13.59
N LYS A 34 -1.00 5.42 13.72
CA LYS A 34 -2.14 6.16 14.28
C LYS A 34 -3.30 6.22 13.28
N LEU A 35 -4.25 5.29 13.40
CA LEU A 35 -5.41 5.14 12.51
C LEU A 35 -6.36 6.35 12.48
N SER A 36 -6.29 7.25 13.46
CA SER A 36 -7.06 8.50 13.45
C SER A 36 -6.52 9.52 12.43
N ASN A 37 -5.30 9.34 11.92
CA ASN A 37 -4.67 10.24 10.97
C ASN A 37 -5.04 9.85 9.53
N LYS A 38 -5.59 10.79 8.77
CA LYS A 38 -6.00 10.61 7.36
C LYS A 38 -4.88 10.03 6.50
N SER A 39 -3.63 10.44 6.71
CA SER A 39 -2.48 9.90 5.95
C SER A 39 -2.21 8.42 6.24
N THR A 40 -2.40 7.97 7.49
CA THR A 40 -2.29 6.53 7.84
C THR A 40 -3.43 5.75 7.20
N GLN A 41 -4.65 6.30 7.19
CA GLN A 41 -5.79 5.66 6.52
C GLN A 41 -5.54 5.51 5.01
N THR A 42 -4.99 6.56 4.36
CA THR A 42 -4.60 6.49 2.95
C THR A 42 -3.52 5.42 2.71
N MET A 43 -2.49 5.36 3.55
CA MET A 43 -1.44 4.34 3.48
C MET A 43 -2.01 2.92 3.54
N PHE A 44 -2.90 2.66 4.50
CA PHE A 44 -3.57 1.37 4.67
C PHE A 44 -4.53 1.06 3.51
N GLY A 45 -5.27 2.05 3.01
CA GLY A 45 -6.16 1.88 1.86
C GLY A 45 -5.38 1.51 0.59
N ILE A 46 -4.26 2.17 0.33
CA ILE A 46 -3.38 1.85 -0.80
C ILE A 46 -2.71 0.48 -0.60
N PHE A 47 -2.33 0.14 0.63
CA PHE A 47 -1.82 -1.20 0.94
C PHE A 47 -2.86 -2.30 0.68
N LEU A 48 -4.12 -2.05 1.05
CA LEU A 48 -5.24 -2.95 0.75
C LEU A 48 -5.44 -3.12 -0.76
N LEU A 49 -5.33 -2.04 -1.53
CA LEU A 49 -5.38 -2.11 -2.99
C LEU A 49 -4.26 -2.99 -3.55
N TYR A 50 -3.03 -2.88 -3.02
CA TYR A 50 -1.93 -3.79 -3.34
C TYR A 50 -2.33 -5.24 -3.07
N VAL A 51 -2.85 -5.56 -1.88
CA VAL A 51 -3.23 -6.95 -1.53
C VAL A 51 -4.27 -7.50 -2.49
N ILE A 52 -5.31 -6.73 -2.81
CA ILE A 52 -6.40 -7.17 -3.70
C ILE A 52 -5.89 -7.39 -5.13
N THR A 53 -5.11 -6.43 -5.65
CA THR A 53 -4.61 -6.51 -7.04
C THR A 53 -3.54 -7.59 -7.21
N PHE A 54 -2.68 -7.77 -6.21
CA PHE A 54 -1.69 -8.84 -6.19
C PHE A 54 -2.32 -10.22 -6.06
N ALA A 55 -3.33 -10.38 -5.18
CA ALA A 55 -4.10 -11.62 -5.08
C ALA A 55 -4.79 -11.94 -6.41
N GLY A 56 -5.43 -10.95 -7.04
CA GLY A 56 -6.04 -11.11 -8.37
C GLY A 56 -5.02 -11.53 -9.44
N PHE A 57 -3.82 -10.94 -9.44
CA PHE A 57 -2.73 -11.37 -10.31
C PHE A 57 -2.36 -12.84 -10.08
N LEU A 58 -2.17 -13.28 -8.84
CA LEU A 58 -1.83 -14.68 -8.53
C LEU A 58 -2.89 -15.67 -9.00
N PHE A 59 -4.18 -15.34 -8.85
CA PHE A 59 -5.27 -16.20 -9.31
C PHE A 59 -5.38 -16.30 -10.84
N ILE A 60 -5.00 -15.24 -11.57
CA ILE A 60 -5.05 -15.25 -13.04
C ILE A 60 -3.79 -15.90 -13.63
N SER A 61 -2.68 -15.83 -12.92
CA SER A 61 -1.38 -16.36 -13.37
C SER A 61 -1.18 -17.85 -13.12
N ASN A 62 -2.12 -18.48 -12.41
CA ASN A 62 -2.13 -19.90 -12.07
C ASN A 62 -3.28 -20.62 -12.76
#